data_AF-A0A7S3CRR8-F1
#
_entry.id   AF-A0A7S3CRR8-F1
#
_cell.length_a   1.000
_cell.length_b   1.000
_cell.length_c   1.000
_cell.angle_alpha   90.00
_cell.angle_beta   90.00
_cell.angle_gamma   90.00
#
_symmetry.space_group_name_H-M   'P 1'
#
loop_
_entity.id
_entity.type
_entity.pdbx_description
1 polymer ?
#
loop_
_entity_poly.entity_id
_entity_poly.type
_entity_poly.pdbx_seq_one_letter_code
_entity_poly.pdbx_strand_id
1 'polypeptide(L)'
;MANILNILTPDHTNTTSCCGMMILRHPFIDAIVRQFLKKKFVHPENMLAYQLFGRRPVIINSVWGFDRSRLLPPNFMVTGPLIDLSIDGEALKKVDPELNDWIEEGELKGQKIVYISLGSVCDWQTWEVDALYNGLKNLPVRVIWSLKQIELFKSYEKDPDFWVRKWIPQPELLMHPSLKAGMTHCGFGGAMEFLGHGIPIACFPHFIDQPPNTMQVERMGCGISLFPIKKLILRSNHTYTEVKFNSIGVTETFKKLLDEEEGYKKNAEFFRLKCIAQGGRKLAGDAVEKVFLVGFEDLINEDTMKTHEKSSYCLSTLFILLLIVIVIGALVQ
;
A
#
# COMPACT_ATOMS: atom_id res chain seq x y z
N MET A 1 -12.33 27.49 -9.86
CA MET A 1 -11.48 26.83 -10.89
C MET A 1 -10.00 26.98 -10.51
N ALA A 2 -9.16 26.02 -10.93
CA ALA A 2 -7.69 26.00 -10.90
C ALA A 2 -6.89 25.84 -9.57
N ASN A 3 -7.36 26.22 -8.36
CA ASN A 3 -6.44 26.31 -7.19
C ASN A 3 -6.73 25.45 -5.93
N ILE A 4 -7.71 24.54 -5.94
CA ILE A 4 -7.90 23.57 -4.81
C ILE A 4 -7.18 22.25 -5.06
N LEU A 5 -7.04 21.82 -6.32
CA LEU A 5 -6.22 20.64 -6.69
C LEU A 5 -4.73 20.86 -6.35
N ASN A 6 -4.23 22.10 -6.46
CA ASN A 6 -2.87 22.48 -6.04
C ASN A 6 -2.65 22.45 -4.51
N ILE A 7 -3.67 22.17 -3.68
CA ILE A 7 -3.51 21.88 -2.25
C ILE A 7 -3.30 20.37 -2.02
N LEU A 8 -3.66 19.53 -3.00
CA LEU A 8 -3.45 18.07 -2.98
C LEU A 8 -2.16 17.63 -3.68
N THR A 9 -1.56 18.49 -4.51
CA THR A 9 -0.17 18.38 -4.99
C THR A 9 0.44 19.76 -5.20
N PRO A 10 1.45 20.14 -4.40
CA PRO A 10 2.64 20.76 -4.97
C PRO A 10 3.94 20.29 -4.29
N ASP A 11 4.98 20.11 -5.11
CA ASP A 11 6.42 20.15 -4.83
C ASP A 11 6.90 19.91 -3.38
N HIS A 12 7.49 18.72 -3.19
CA HIS A 12 8.48 18.38 -2.16
C HIS A 12 8.18 18.73 -0.68
N THR A 13 7.95 17.63 0.07
CA THR A 13 7.94 17.48 1.54
C THR A 13 6.58 17.62 2.26
N ASN A 14 6.32 16.63 3.14
CA ASN A 14 5.30 16.61 4.19
C ASN A 14 3.84 16.20 3.88
N THR A 15 3.58 15.44 2.81
CA THR A 15 2.39 14.56 2.74
C THR A 15 2.79 13.12 2.47
N THR A 16 2.62 12.24 3.46
CA THR A 16 2.77 10.78 3.31
C THR A 16 1.42 10.10 3.37
N SER A 17 0.97 9.50 2.26
CA SER A 17 -0.19 8.62 2.23
C SER A 17 0.15 7.24 2.81
N CYS A 18 0.42 7.18 4.11
CA CYS A 18 0.56 5.92 4.82
C CYS A 18 -0.80 5.53 5.46
N CYS A 19 -1.15 4.24 5.42
CA CYS A 19 -2.26 3.66 6.18
C CYS A 19 -3.71 4.11 5.83
N GLY A 20 -3.99 4.50 4.57
CA GLY A 20 -5.36 4.59 4.02
C GLY A 20 -6.28 5.68 4.60
N MET A 21 -5.77 6.56 5.48
CA MET A 21 -6.57 7.52 6.23
C MET A 21 -5.85 8.88 6.34
N MET A 22 -6.51 9.94 5.89
CA MET A 22 -6.02 11.31 5.96
C MET A 22 -6.44 11.96 7.29
N ILE A 23 -5.50 12.22 8.19
CA ILE A 23 -5.75 12.88 9.48
C ILE A 23 -5.10 14.27 9.51
N LEU A 24 -5.92 15.32 9.63
CA LEU A 24 -5.45 16.69 9.82
C LEU A 24 -4.90 16.87 11.26
N ARG A 25 -3.61 17.23 11.39
CA ARG A 25 -2.91 17.38 12.68
C ARG A 25 -3.38 18.61 13.47
N HIS A 26 -4.16 18.37 14.53
CA HIS A 26 -4.61 19.30 15.58
C HIS A 26 -3.68 19.46 16.83
N PRO A 27 -2.85 20.49 17.10
CA PRO A 27 -1.97 20.50 18.29
C PRO A 27 -2.69 20.29 19.64
N PHE A 28 -3.91 20.81 19.76
CA PHE A 28 -4.78 20.63 20.94
C PHE A 28 -5.12 19.16 21.25
N ILE A 29 -5.16 18.29 20.24
CA ILE A 29 -5.45 16.86 20.42
C ILE A 29 -4.25 16.13 21.03
N ASP A 30 -3.02 16.54 20.73
CA ASP A 30 -1.80 15.93 21.29
C ASP A 30 -1.69 16.16 22.81
N ALA A 31 -2.11 17.34 23.29
CA ALA A 31 -2.16 17.66 24.71
C ALA A 31 -3.19 16.80 25.47
N ILE A 32 -4.38 16.60 24.90
CA ILE A 32 -5.45 15.79 25.49
C ILE A 32 -5.03 14.31 25.56
N VAL A 33 -4.48 13.76 24.48
CA VAL A 33 -4.03 12.36 24.42
C VAL A 33 -2.96 12.07 25.49
N ARG A 34 -1.99 12.98 25.69
CA ARG A 34 -0.96 12.84 26.74
C ARG A 34 -1.53 12.87 28.16
N GLN A 35 -2.63 13.58 28.38
CA GLN A 35 -3.29 13.68 29.69
C GLN A 35 -4.07 12.40 30.02
N PHE A 36 -4.77 11.81 29.05
CA PHE A 36 -5.50 10.54 29.22
C PHE A 36 -4.59 9.33 29.45
N LEU A 37 -3.39 9.29 28.86
CA LEU A 37 -2.48 8.15 28.97
C LEU A 37 -1.77 8.01 30.34
N LYS A 38 -2.04 8.90 31.31
CA LYS A 38 -1.44 8.89 32.65
C LYS A 38 -2.35 8.37 33.79
N LYS A 39 -3.16 7.32 33.55
CA LYS A 39 -3.36 6.17 34.48
C LYS A 39 -4.41 5.15 34.01
N LYS A 40 -3.98 3.88 33.98
CA LYS A 40 -4.78 2.63 34.09
C LYS A 40 -5.83 2.34 33.00
N PHE A 41 -5.54 1.28 32.21
CA PHE A 41 -6.50 0.35 31.59
C PHE A 41 -7.78 0.96 30.99
N VAL A 42 -7.67 1.43 29.75
CA VAL A 42 -8.69 1.24 28.69
C VAL A 42 -8.48 -0.21 28.22
N HIS A 43 -9.41 -1.20 28.26
CA HIS A 43 -10.87 -1.29 28.47
C HIS A 43 -11.80 -0.65 27.40
N PRO A 44 -12.97 -1.28 27.08
CA PRO A 44 -13.76 -1.07 25.85
C PRO A 44 -13.04 -0.61 24.57
N GLU A 45 -12.01 -1.34 24.17
CA GLU A 45 -10.81 -0.79 23.50
C GLU A 45 -10.90 -0.46 22.00
N ASN A 46 -12.07 -0.62 21.37
CA ASN A 46 -12.22 -0.41 19.92
C ASN A 46 -13.09 0.78 19.50
N MET A 47 -13.68 1.51 20.47
CA MET A 47 -14.77 2.47 20.22
C MET A 47 -14.30 3.85 19.74
N LEU A 48 -13.07 4.24 20.08
CA LEU A 48 -12.68 5.65 20.11
C LEU A 48 -12.62 6.32 18.72
N ALA A 49 -12.17 5.62 17.67
CA ALA A 49 -12.04 6.22 16.34
C ALA A 49 -13.41 6.60 15.73
N TYR A 50 -14.42 5.73 15.85
CA TYR A 50 -15.78 6.04 15.38
C TYR A 50 -16.46 7.09 16.25
N GLN A 51 -16.12 7.22 17.54
CA GLN A 51 -16.65 8.32 18.37
C GLN A 51 -15.95 9.67 18.08
N LEU A 52 -14.65 9.67 17.80
CA LEU A 52 -13.87 10.87 17.45
C LEU A 52 -14.19 11.41 16.05
N PHE A 53 -14.49 10.54 15.10
CA PHE A 53 -14.79 10.91 13.71
C PHE A 53 -16.25 10.74 13.29
N GLY A 54 -17.09 10.04 14.05
CA GLY A 54 -18.49 9.76 13.69
C GLY A 54 -19.41 10.98 13.65
N ARG A 55 -18.97 12.11 14.22
CA ARG A 55 -19.60 13.44 14.07
C ARG A 55 -18.95 14.29 12.97
N ARG A 56 -18.24 13.68 12.02
CA ARG A 56 -17.53 14.37 10.92
C ARG A 56 -17.60 13.55 9.64
N PRO A 57 -17.51 14.18 8.46
CA PRO A 57 -17.22 13.47 7.22
C PRO A 57 -15.83 12.84 7.27
N VAL A 58 -15.73 11.58 6.85
CA VAL A 58 -14.49 10.81 6.79
C VAL A 58 -14.33 10.27 5.37
N ILE A 59 -13.27 10.72 4.70
CA ILE A 59 -12.88 10.19 3.39
C ILE A 59 -11.93 9.02 3.61
N ILE A 60 -12.38 7.81 3.24
CA ILE A 60 -11.56 6.59 3.32
C ILE A 60 -10.90 6.35 1.97
N ASN A 61 -9.57 6.34 1.94
CA ASN A 61 -8.80 5.84 0.80
C ASN A 61 -8.80 4.31 0.87
N SER A 62 -9.89 3.69 0.42
CA SER A 62 -10.07 2.23 0.29
C SER A 62 -10.99 1.90 -0.88
N VAL A 63 -10.96 0.66 -1.36
CA VAL A 63 -11.71 0.18 -2.52
C VAL A 63 -12.73 -0.88 -2.10
N TRP A 64 -13.97 -0.78 -2.57
CA TRP A 64 -15.00 -1.77 -2.28
C TRP A 64 -14.61 -3.15 -2.80
N GLY A 65 -14.50 -4.11 -1.87
CA GLY A 65 -14.04 -5.47 -2.12
C GLY A 65 -12.60 -5.76 -1.66
N PHE A 66 -11.76 -4.73 -1.46
CA PHE A 66 -10.46 -4.88 -0.79
C PHE A 66 -10.68 -5.17 0.71
N ASP A 67 -11.33 -4.22 1.37
CA ASP A 67 -11.78 -4.36 2.76
C ASP A 67 -12.79 -5.51 2.90
N ARG A 68 -12.85 -6.09 4.10
CA ARG A 68 -13.94 -6.99 4.47
C ARG A 68 -15.23 -6.19 4.63
N SER A 69 -16.35 -6.79 4.21
CA SER A 69 -17.69 -6.24 4.41
C SER A 69 -17.92 -5.84 5.86
N ARG A 70 -18.30 -4.58 6.08
CA ARG A 70 -18.62 -3.98 7.37
C ARG A 70 -19.73 -2.95 7.17
N LEU A 71 -20.50 -2.70 8.21
CA LEU A 71 -21.40 -1.54 8.23
C LEU A 71 -20.54 -0.26 8.28
N LEU A 72 -20.84 0.70 7.40
CA LEU A 72 -20.26 2.05 7.44
C LEU A 72 -21.41 3.06 7.56
N PRO A 73 -21.34 4.02 8.50
CA PRO A 73 -22.27 5.14 8.55
C PRO A 73 -22.16 6.05 7.31
N PRO A 74 -23.21 6.81 6.94
CA PRO A 74 -23.22 7.64 5.72
C PRO A 74 -22.11 8.69 5.64
N ASN A 75 -21.62 9.19 6.79
CA ASN A 75 -20.50 10.12 6.86
C ASN A 75 -19.13 9.48 6.58
N PHE A 76 -19.02 8.15 6.46
CA PHE A 76 -17.80 7.44 6.06
C PHE A 76 -17.82 7.16 4.56
N MET A 77 -17.26 8.08 3.78
CA MET A 77 -17.26 8.06 2.32
C MET A 77 -16.04 7.30 1.80
N VAL A 78 -16.26 6.12 1.23
CA VAL A 78 -15.21 5.26 0.67
C VAL A 78 -14.93 5.69 -0.77
N THR A 79 -13.77 6.29 -1.01
CA THR A 79 -13.45 7.00 -2.28
C THR A 79 -12.15 6.55 -2.93
N GLY A 80 -11.47 5.53 -2.40
CA GLY A 80 -10.19 5.08 -2.94
C GLY A 80 -10.29 4.39 -4.31
N PRO A 81 -9.14 4.11 -4.94
CA PRO A 81 -7.80 4.48 -4.47
C PRO A 81 -7.45 5.93 -4.86
N LEU A 82 -6.72 6.64 -4.00
CA LEU A 82 -6.27 8.03 -4.27
C LEU A 82 -4.98 8.11 -5.11
N ILE A 83 -4.71 7.09 -5.91
CA ILE A 83 -3.59 7.01 -6.85
C ILE A 83 -3.94 7.72 -8.18
N ASP A 84 -2.93 7.97 -9.01
CA ASP A 84 -3.18 8.42 -10.37
C ASP A 84 -3.41 7.20 -11.28
N LEU A 85 -4.50 7.23 -12.05
CA LEU A 85 -4.84 6.24 -13.07
C LEU A 85 -5.03 6.91 -14.46
N SER A 86 -4.66 8.19 -14.58
CA SER A 86 -4.82 9.00 -15.80
C SER A 86 -3.53 9.17 -16.60
N ILE A 87 -2.42 8.65 -16.09
CA ILE A 87 -1.10 8.67 -16.72
C ILE A 87 -1.15 7.87 -18.04
N ASP A 88 -0.57 8.42 -19.11
CA ASP A 88 -0.51 7.74 -20.41
C ASP A 88 0.61 6.68 -20.46
N GLY A 89 0.46 5.67 -21.31
CA GLY A 89 1.44 4.57 -21.42
C GLY A 89 2.82 5.01 -21.95
N GLU A 90 2.92 6.19 -22.57
CA GLU A 90 4.15 6.79 -23.07
C GLU A 90 4.84 7.69 -22.03
N ALA A 91 4.27 7.82 -20.83
CA ALA A 91 4.82 8.70 -19.79
C ALA A 91 6.21 8.26 -19.34
N LEU A 92 6.45 6.94 -19.26
CA LEU A 92 7.77 6.41 -18.90
C LEU A 92 8.84 6.85 -19.91
N LYS A 93 8.54 6.74 -21.21
CA LYS A 93 9.41 7.17 -22.31
C LYS A 93 9.78 8.66 -22.27
N LYS A 94 8.92 9.50 -21.70
CA LYS A 94 9.16 10.95 -21.51
C LYS A 94 10.01 11.24 -20.27
N VAL A 95 9.88 10.43 -19.21
CA VAL A 95 10.48 10.68 -17.88
C VAL A 95 11.82 9.96 -17.68
N ASP A 96 11.94 8.70 -18.13
CA ASP A 96 13.18 7.90 -18.11
C ASP A 96 13.28 7.09 -19.43
N PRO A 97 13.72 7.74 -20.54
CA PRO A 97 13.85 7.08 -21.84
C PRO A 97 14.80 5.88 -21.81
N GLU A 98 15.84 5.95 -20.98
CA GLU A 98 16.86 4.90 -20.84
C GLU A 98 16.26 3.61 -20.25
N LEU A 99 15.42 3.74 -19.21
CA LEU A 99 14.64 2.64 -18.66
C LEU A 99 13.59 2.12 -19.66
N ASN A 100 12.94 3.01 -20.40
CA ASN A 100 11.98 2.61 -21.43
C ASN A 100 12.63 1.75 -22.51
N ASP A 101 13.76 2.20 -23.07
CA ASP A 101 14.50 1.47 -24.11
C ASP A 101 15.06 0.13 -23.58
N TRP A 102 15.48 0.08 -22.31
CA TRP A 102 15.87 -1.16 -21.63
C TRP A 102 14.68 -2.14 -21.45
N ILE A 103 13.46 -1.65 -21.25
CA ILE A 103 12.26 -2.49 -21.24
C ILE A 103 11.97 -3.03 -22.66
N GLU A 104 11.94 -2.15 -23.68
CA GLU A 104 11.69 -2.53 -25.08
C GLU A 104 12.70 -3.59 -25.57
N GLU A 105 13.98 -3.45 -25.23
CA GLU A 105 15.04 -4.44 -25.52
C GLU A 105 14.74 -5.83 -24.90
N GLY A 106 14.11 -5.85 -23.73
CA GLY A 106 13.69 -7.08 -23.04
C GLY A 106 12.47 -7.75 -23.68
N GLU A 107 11.50 -6.95 -24.13
CA GLU A 107 10.32 -7.45 -24.84
C GLU A 107 10.68 -8.11 -26.17
N LEU A 108 11.63 -7.53 -26.91
CA LEU A 108 12.17 -8.13 -28.15
C LEU A 108 12.83 -9.51 -27.92
N LYS A 109 13.29 -9.78 -26.70
CA LYS A 109 13.84 -11.08 -26.27
C LYS A 109 12.78 -12.01 -25.65
N GLY A 110 11.52 -11.57 -25.55
CA GLY A 110 10.43 -12.31 -24.92
C GLY A 110 10.48 -12.35 -23.39
N GLN A 111 11.28 -11.51 -22.74
CA GLN A 111 11.40 -11.46 -21.28
C GLN A 111 10.23 -10.69 -20.67
N LYS A 112 9.64 -11.20 -19.58
CA LYS A 112 8.59 -10.50 -18.82
C LYS A 112 9.21 -9.48 -17.84
N ILE A 113 8.62 -8.30 -17.67
CA ILE A 113 9.13 -7.33 -16.69
C ILE A 113 8.51 -7.57 -15.31
N VAL A 114 9.36 -7.52 -14.28
CA VAL A 114 9.01 -7.58 -12.85
C VAL A 114 9.49 -6.30 -12.17
N TYR A 115 8.68 -5.69 -11.30
CA TYR A 115 9.06 -4.50 -10.53
C TYR A 115 9.04 -4.72 -9.01
N ILE A 116 10.13 -4.39 -8.31
CA ILE A 116 10.29 -4.54 -6.87
C ILE A 116 10.38 -3.18 -6.17
N SER A 117 9.47 -2.91 -5.23
CA SER A 117 9.44 -1.69 -4.41
C SER A 117 8.85 -1.93 -3.02
N LEU A 118 9.68 -1.87 -1.98
CA LEU A 118 9.24 -1.90 -0.57
C LEU A 118 8.84 -0.51 -0.03
N GLY A 119 8.67 0.49 -0.91
CA GLY A 119 8.37 1.85 -0.50
C GLY A 119 9.52 2.50 0.29
N SER A 120 9.17 3.41 1.20
CA SER A 120 10.14 4.33 1.81
C SER A 120 10.65 3.93 3.20
N VAL A 121 10.11 2.89 3.84
CA VAL A 121 10.27 2.65 5.29
C VAL A 121 10.86 1.28 5.65
N CYS A 122 11.08 0.40 4.67
CA CYS A 122 11.69 -0.91 4.89
C CYS A 122 13.15 -0.91 4.44
N ASP A 123 14.05 -1.30 5.34
CA ASP A 123 15.46 -1.54 5.06
C ASP A 123 15.70 -3.03 4.77
N TRP A 124 16.54 -3.29 3.77
CA TRP A 124 16.94 -4.62 3.34
C TRP A 124 18.13 -5.16 4.13
N GLN A 125 18.20 -6.48 4.27
CA GLN A 125 19.39 -7.21 4.70
C GLN A 125 20.09 -7.85 3.49
N THR A 126 21.41 -8.04 3.54
CA THR A 126 22.20 -8.61 2.43
C THR A 126 21.64 -9.96 1.95
N TRP A 127 21.32 -10.86 2.88
CA TRP A 127 20.78 -12.19 2.56
C TRP A 127 19.40 -12.16 1.89
N GLU A 128 18.62 -11.09 2.11
CA GLU A 128 17.31 -10.88 1.45
C GLU A 128 17.49 -10.45 0.00
N VAL A 129 18.49 -9.59 -0.24
CA VAL A 129 18.92 -9.17 -1.58
C VAL A 129 19.46 -10.37 -2.36
N ASP A 130 20.32 -11.18 -1.73
CA ASP A 130 20.85 -12.43 -2.30
C ASP A 130 19.72 -13.42 -2.63
N ALA A 131 18.74 -13.61 -1.74
CA ALA A 131 17.61 -14.50 -1.96
C ALA A 131 16.78 -14.08 -3.18
N LEU A 132 16.46 -12.79 -3.31
CA LEU A 132 15.69 -12.27 -4.44
C LEU A 132 16.45 -12.35 -5.76
N TYR A 133 17.70 -11.90 -5.79
CA TYR A 133 18.52 -11.96 -6.99
C TYR A 133 18.65 -13.41 -7.51
N ASN A 134 19.04 -14.35 -6.64
CA ASN A 134 19.21 -15.75 -7.03
C ASN A 134 17.88 -16.44 -7.40
N GLY A 135 16.75 -16.00 -6.83
CA GLY A 135 15.41 -16.51 -7.17
C GLY A 135 14.86 -15.98 -8.49
N LEU A 136 15.20 -14.74 -8.86
CA LEU A 136 14.70 -14.11 -10.09
C LEU A 136 15.60 -14.36 -11.31
N LYS A 137 16.92 -14.43 -11.11
CA LYS A 137 17.91 -14.63 -12.19
C LYS A 137 17.66 -15.87 -13.06
N ASN A 138 17.04 -16.90 -12.49
CA ASN A 138 16.76 -18.17 -13.18
C ASN A 138 15.38 -18.19 -13.87
N LEU A 139 14.69 -17.05 -13.95
CA LEU A 139 13.41 -16.89 -14.65
C LEU A 139 13.61 -16.09 -15.95
N PRO A 140 12.76 -16.27 -16.98
CA PRO A 140 12.80 -15.47 -18.21
C PRO A 140 12.19 -14.08 -17.99
N VAL A 141 12.81 -13.30 -17.11
CA VAL A 141 12.35 -11.99 -16.66
C VAL A 141 13.48 -10.96 -16.68
N ARG A 142 13.13 -9.69 -16.81
CA ARG A 142 14.00 -8.59 -16.37
C ARG A 142 13.40 -7.92 -15.15
N VAL A 143 14.25 -7.50 -14.22
CA VAL A 143 13.86 -7.02 -12.89
C VAL A 143 14.22 -5.55 -12.75
N ILE A 144 13.21 -4.71 -12.55
CA ILE A 144 13.39 -3.32 -12.12
C ILE A 144 13.28 -3.29 -10.60
N TRP A 145 14.23 -2.68 -9.91
CA TRP A 145 14.26 -2.68 -8.45
C TRP A 145 14.57 -1.28 -7.92
N SER A 146 13.59 -0.71 -7.20
CA SER A 146 13.79 0.49 -6.40
C SER A 146 14.46 0.11 -5.07
N LEU A 147 15.80 0.13 -5.03
CA LEU A 147 16.62 -0.26 -3.88
C LEU A 147 17.38 0.94 -3.31
N LYS A 148 16.99 1.40 -2.11
CA LYS A 148 17.65 2.52 -1.40
C LYS A 148 19.11 2.21 -1.04
N GLN A 149 19.34 1.01 -0.53
CA GLN A 149 20.64 0.49 -0.11
C GLN A 149 21.33 -0.20 -1.29
N ILE A 150 21.56 0.55 -2.37
CA ILE A 150 22.07 0.04 -3.65
C ILE A 150 23.41 -0.69 -3.50
N GLU A 151 24.20 -0.32 -2.49
CA GLU A 151 25.45 -0.97 -2.09
C GLU A 151 25.29 -2.47 -1.76
N LEU A 152 24.12 -2.92 -1.31
CA LEU A 152 23.83 -4.35 -1.08
C LEU A 152 23.75 -5.15 -2.39
N PHE A 153 23.46 -4.50 -3.52
CA PHE A 153 23.38 -5.14 -4.84
C PHE A 153 24.71 -5.11 -5.61
N LYS A 154 25.78 -4.52 -5.03
CA LYS A 154 27.06 -4.30 -5.73
C LYS A 154 27.67 -5.56 -6.35
N SER A 155 27.51 -6.72 -5.70
CA SER A 155 27.97 -8.02 -6.22
C SER A 155 27.33 -8.43 -7.56
N TYR A 156 26.21 -7.79 -7.92
CA TYR A 156 25.35 -8.14 -9.05
C TYR A 156 25.18 -6.97 -10.04
N GLU A 157 25.89 -5.85 -9.85
CA GLU A 157 25.75 -4.60 -10.61
C GLU A 157 25.99 -4.72 -12.13
N LYS A 158 26.55 -5.84 -12.59
CA LYS A 158 26.87 -6.14 -13.99
C LYS A 158 25.87 -7.08 -14.67
N ASP A 159 24.80 -7.48 -13.97
CA ASP A 159 23.78 -8.36 -14.53
C ASP A 159 22.82 -7.55 -15.43
N PRO A 160 22.79 -7.79 -16.76
CA PRO A 160 22.05 -6.96 -17.71
C PRO A 160 20.53 -7.08 -17.56
N ASP A 161 20.03 -8.07 -16.83
CA ASP A 161 18.60 -8.28 -16.58
C ASP A 161 18.11 -7.62 -15.28
N PHE A 162 18.98 -6.91 -14.55
CA PHE A 162 18.62 -6.20 -13.31
C PHE A 162 18.86 -4.69 -13.40
N TRP A 163 17.79 -3.91 -13.48
CA TRP A 163 17.81 -2.45 -13.42
C TRP A 163 17.57 -1.95 -11.99
N VAL A 164 18.66 -1.67 -11.27
CA VAL A 164 18.59 -1.30 -9.85
C VAL A 164 18.96 0.17 -9.66
N ARG A 165 18.00 0.97 -9.17
CA ARG A 165 18.18 2.41 -8.87
C ARG A 165 17.58 2.74 -7.50
N LYS A 166 18.01 3.85 -6.86
CA LYS A 166 17.44 4.31 -5.58
C LYS A 166 16.03 4.89 -5.70
N TRP A 167 15.68 5.35 -6.90
CA TRP A 167 14.39 5.91 -7.27
C TRP A 167 14.05 5.45 -8.68
N ILE A 168 12.77 5.21 -8.92
CA ILE A 168 12.17 4.78 -10.18
C ILE A 168 10.91 5.64 -10.38
N PRO A 169 10.58 6.10 -11.59
CA PRO A 169 9.30 6.73 -11.91
C PRO A 169 8.16 5.70 -11.81
N GLN A 170 7.76 5.40 -10.57
CA GLN A 170 6.86 4.30 -10.24
C GLN A 170 5.46 4.48 -10.85
N PRO A 171 4.78 5.65 -10.80
CA PRO A 171 3.48 5.83 -11.42
C PRO A 171 3.50 5.55 -12.93
N GLU A 172 4.53 6.01 -13.63
CA GLU A 172 4.74 5.81 -15.07
C GLU A 172 5.08 4.35 -15.39
N LEU A 173 5.95 3.71 -14.60
CA LEU A 173 6.31 2.30 -14.79
C LEU A 173 5.12 1.36 -14.55
N LEU A 174 4.25 1.66 -13.59
CA LEU A 174 3.07 0.82 -13.30
C LEU A 174 2.03 0.85 -14.44
N MET A 175 2.04 1.89 -15.26
CA MET A 175 1.24 1.96 -16.50
C MET A 175 1.86 1.20 -17.68
N HIS A 176 3.12 0.78 -17.61
CA HIS A 176 3.84 0.20 -18.74
C HIS A 176 3.31 -1.21 -19.08
N PRO A 177 2.91 -1.50 -20.34
CA PRO A 177 2.23 -2.76 -20.70
C PRO A 177 3.09 -4.01 -20.50
N SER A 178 4.42 -3.86 -20.51
CA SER A 178 5.41 -4.92 -20.29
C SER A 178 5.44 -5.45 -18.86
N LEU A 179 4.99 -4.65 -17.89
CA LEU A 179 5.02 -5.03 -16.48
C LEU A 179 3.98 -6.13 -16.20
N LYS A 180 4.45 -7.32 -15.80
CA LYS A 180 3.58 -8.50 -15.62
C LYS A 180 3.32 -8.85 -14.16
N ALA A 181 4.29 -8.62 -13.28
CA ALA A 181 4.14 -8.85 -11.84
C ALA A 181 4.96 -7.84 -11.03
N GLY A 182 4.55 -7.64 -9.77
CA GLY A 182 5.23 -6.76 -8.83
C GLY A 182 5.68 -7.47 -7.56
N MET A 183 6.50 -6.80 -6.77
CA MET A 183 6.71 -7.12 -5.37
C MET A 183 6.69 -5.85 -4.53
N THR A 184 5.98 -5.92 -3.41
CA THR A 184 5.98 -4.83 -2.45
C THR A 184 5.81 -5.34 -1.02
N HIS A 185 6.18 -4.49 -0.06
CA HIS A 185 5.88 -4.68 1.35
C HIS A 185 4.37 -4.74 1.67
N CYS A 186 3.51 -4.43 0.70
CA CYS A 186 2.04 -4.43 0.84
C CYS A 186 1.51 -3.44 1.90
N GLY A 187 2.25 -2.37 2.18
CA GLY A 187 1.70 -1.15 2.79
C GLY A 187 0.65 -0.53 1.85
N PHE A 188 -0.38 0.11 2.41
CA PHE A 188 -1.65 0.34 1.68
C PHE A 188 -1.47 1.11 0.35
N GLY A 189 -0.64 2.16 0.35
CA GLY A 189 -0.32 2.94 -0.86
C GLY A 189 0.26 2.03 -1.96
N GLY A 190 1.38 1.37 -1.69
CA GLY A 190 2.03 0.46 -2.63
C GLY A 190 1.12 -0.67 -3.11
N ALA A 191 0.35 -1.28 -2.22
CA ALA A 191 -0.62 -2.32 -2.60
C ALA A 191 -1.68 -1.77 -3.57
N MET A 192 -2.21 -0.56 -3.34
CA MET A 192 -3.16 0.07 -4.26
C MET A 192 -2.51 0.54 -5.56
N GLU A 193 -1.26 1.00 -5.53
CA GLU A 193 -0.51 1.38 -6.72
C GLU A 193 -0.36 0.18 -7.66
N PHE A 194 0.15 -0.98 -7.21
CA PHE A 194 0.26 -2.16 -8.07
C PHE A 194 -1.12 -2.71 -8.50
N LEU A 195 -2.03 -2.94 -7.55
CA LEU A 195 -3.31 -3.59 -7.84
C LEU A 195 -4.29 -2.69 -8.61
N GLY A 196 -4.24 -1.38 -8.40
CA GLY A 196 -4.98 -0.38 -9.17
C GLY A 196 -4.51 -0.29 -10.63
N HIS A 197 -3.28 -0.68 -10.91
CA HIS A 197 -2.75 -0.87 -12.27
C HIS A 197 -2.93 -2.31 -12.80
N GLY A 198 -3.60 -3.18 -12.06
CA GLY A 198 -3.86 -4.57 -12.49
C GLY A 198 -2.63 -5.47 -12.40
N ILE A 199 -1.59 -5.09 -11.67
CA ILE A 199 -0.36 -5.85 -11.52
C ILE A 199 -0.47 -6.77 -10.29
N PRO A 200 -0.43 -8.11 -10.46
CA PRO A 200 -0.42 -9.04 -9.32
C PRO A 200 0.91 -8.96 -8.57
N ILE A 201 0.89 -9.17 -7.24
CA ILE A 201 2.04 -8.88 -6.37
C ILE A 201 2.51 -10.03 -5.48
N ALA A 202 3.83 -10.18 -5.37
CA ALA A 202 4.45 -10.86 -4.24
C ALA A 202 4.44 -9.90 -3.03
N CYS A 203 3.80 -10.31 -1.93
CA CYS A 203 3.78 -9.52 -0.71
C CYS A 203 4.94 -9.93 0.22
N PHE A 204 5.67 -8.91 0.69
CA PHE A 204 6.81 -9.05 1.61
C PHE A 204 6.59 -8.18 2.86
N PRO A 205 5.56 -8.48 3.67
CA PRO A 205 5.16 -7.62 4.77
C PRO A 205 6.17 -7.65 5.92
N HIS A 206 6.31 -6.52 6.60
CA HIS A 206 7.15 -6.34 7.79
C HIS A 206 6.31 -5.96 9.02
N PHE A 207 5.50 -4.90 8.94
CA PHE A 207 4.84 -4.32 10.11
C PHE A 207 3.56 -3.52 9.78
N ILE A 208 2.82 -3.13 10.82
CA ILE A 208 1.72 -2.15 10.78
C ILE A 208 0.56 -2.65 9.87
N ASP A 209 0.31 -2.08 8.69
CA ASP A 209 -0.78 -2.49 7.77
C ASP A 209 -0.38 -3.60 6.81
N GLN A 210 0.93 -3.86 6.70
CA GLN A 210 1.48 -4.75 5.70
C GLN A 210 0.97 -6.20 5.83
N PRO A 211 0.96 -6.85 7.01
CA PRO A 211 0.36 -8.19 7.16
C PRO A 211 -1.15 -8.26 6.88
N PRO A 212 -2.03 -7.41 7.45
CA PRO A 212 -3.47 -7.49 7.18
C PRO A 212 -3.83 -7.10 5.74
N ASN A 213 -3.12 -6.17 5.10
CA ASN A 213 -3.27 -5.89 3.66
C ASN A 213 -2.91 -7.13 2.84
N THR A 214 -1.76 -7.76 3.12
CA THR A 214 -1.32 -9.00 2.46
C THR A 214 -2.40 -10.09 2.53
N MET A 215 -3.09 -10.25 3.68
CA MET A 215 -4.22 -11.18 3.78
C MET A 215 -5.38 -10.86 2.84
N GLN A 216 -5.67 -9.58 2.56
CA GLN A 216 -6.70 -9.23 1.58
C GLN A 216 -6.23 -9.51 0.15
N VAL A 217 -4.96 -9.22 -0.15
CA VAL A 217 -4.35 -9.52 -1.46
C VAL A 217 -4.42 -11.01 -1.77
N GLU A 218 -4.04 -11.88 -0.83
CA GLU A 218 -4.18 -13.34 -0.97
C GLU A 218 -5.66 -13.77 -1.05
N ARG A 219 -6.55 -13.21 -0.20
CA ARG A 219 -8.00 -13.50 -0.22
C ARG A 219 -8.66 -13.18 -1.56
N MET A 220 -8.22 -12.13 -2.24
CA MET A 220 -8.70 -11.74 -3.56
C MET A 220 -8.02 -12.52 -4.70
N GLY A 221 -7.07 -13.41 -4.41
CA GLY A 221 -6.27 -14.09 -5.43
C GLY A 221 -5.48 -13.11 -6.30
N CYS A 222 -5.06 -11.96 -5.76
CA CYS A 222 -4.34 -10.90 -6.48
C CYS A 222 -2.83 -10.90 -6.18
N GLY A 223 -2.35 -11.83 -5.36
CA GLY A 223 -0.96 -11.94 -4.98
C GLY A 223 -0.68 -13.10 -4.02
N ILE A 224 0.60 -13.28 -3.68
CA ILE A 224 1.11 -14.38 -2.86
C ILE A 224 2.02 -13.81 -1.77
N SER A 225 1.86 -14.24 -0.53
CA SER A 225 2.78 -13.86 0.56
C SER A 225 4.06 -14.70 0.54
N LEU A 226 5.19 -14.00 0.48
CA LEU A 226 6.53 -14.56 0.65
C LEU A 226 6.82 -14.99 2.11
N PHE A 227 5.99 -14.57 3.07
CA PHE A 227 6.09 -14.96 4.49
C PHE A 227 4.81 -15.60 5.05
N PRO A 228 4.92 -16.49 6.07
CA PRO A 228 3.77 -17.03 6.78
C PRO A 228 3.13 -15.97 7.70
N ILE A 229 2.03 -15.36 7.25
CA ILE A 229 1.36 -14.23 7.91
C ILE A 229 1.03 -14.47 9.40
N LYS A 230 0.70 -15.72 9.78
CA LYS A 230 0.41 -16.09 11.18
C LYS A 230 1.54 -15.74 12.16
N LYS A 231 2.79 -15.60 11.70
CA LYS A 231 3.95 -15.29 12.56
C LYS A 231 4.27 -13.79 12.64
N LEU A 232 3.90 -13.01 11.62
CA LEU A 232 4.09 -11.55 11.60
C LEU A 232 3.18 -10.77 12.54
N ILE A 233 2.00 -11.29 12.86
CA ILE A 233 1.02 -10.62 13.75
C ILE A 233 1.51 -10.56 15.22
N LEU A 234 2.54 -11.34 15.61
CA LEU A 234 2.83 -11.64 17.01
C LEU A 234 4.23 -11.28 17.54
N ARG A 235 5.16 -10.71 16.76
CA ARG A 235 6.53 -10.45 17.25
C ARG A 235 7.16 -9.14 16.75
N SER A 236 7.73 -8.40 17.70
CA SER A 236 8.52 -7.17 17.50
C SER A 236 10.02 -7.41 17.30
N ASN A 237 10.52 -8.61 17.60
CA ASN A 237 11.96 -8.91 17.58
C ASN A 237 12.34 -9.78 16.37
N HIS A 238 13.40 -9.35 15.70
CA HIS A 238 13.87 -9.87 14.43
C HIS A 238 14.35 -11.32 14.53
N THR A 239 13.90 -12.17 13.60
CA THR A 239 14.66 -13.28 12.98
C THR A 239 13.76 -13.93 11.92
N TYR A 240 13.96 -13.57 10.65
CA TYR A 240 13.29 -14.22 9.52
C TYR A 240 13.94 -15.58 9.19
N THR A 241 13.92 -16.53 10.13
CA THR A 241 14.63 -17.82 10.00
C THR A 241 13.78 -18.95 9.43
N GLU A 242 12.69 -18.63 8.69
CA GLU A 242 11.72 -19.64 8.24
C GLU A 242 11.46 -19.69 6.73
N VAL A 243 12.13 -20.66 6.09
CA VAL A 243 11.70 -21.61 5.02
C VAL A 243 11.02 -21.08 3.74
N LYS A 244 10.16 -20.05 3.77
CA LYS A 244 9.49 -19.52 2.58
C LYS A 244 10.27 -18.42 1.87
N PHE A 245 10.94 -17.52 2.59
CA PHE A 245 11.73 -16.47 1.95
C PHE A 245 13.18 -16.91 1.76
N ASN A 246 13.44 -17.45 0.59
CA ASN A 246 14.73 -17.84 0.04
C ASN A 246 14.61 -17.83 -1.50
N SER A 247 15.70 -18.09 -2.22
CA SER A 247 15.70 -18.09 -3.68
C SER A 247 14.69 -19.06 -4.29
N ILE A 248 14.46 -20.23 -3.71
CA ILE A 248 13.48 -21.22 -4.20
C ILE A 248 12.05 -20.65 -4.04
N GLY A 249 11.69 -20.17 -2.86
CA GLY A 249 10.35 -19.61 -2.61
C GLY A 249 10.06 -18.34 -3.42
N VAL A 250 11.08 -17.51 -3.68
CA VAL A 250 11.00 -16.40 -4.64
C VAL A 250 10.74 -16.93 -6.07
N THR A 251 11.52 -17.91 -6.52
CA THR A 251 11.39 -18.54 -7.85
C THR A 251 9.96 -19.09 -8.04
N GLU A 252 9.46 -19.87 -7.10
CA GLU A 252 8.12 -20.47 -7.14
C GLU A 252 7.01 -19.42 -7.12
N THR A 253 7.16 -18.39 -6.28
CA THR A 253 6.18 -17.30 -6.18
C THR A 253 6.07 -16.54 -7.50
N PHE A 254 7.20 -16.13 -8.09
CA PHE A 254 7.16 -15.39 -9.35
C PHE A 254 6.76 -16.25 -10.54
N LYS A 255 7.10 -17.55 -10.58
CA LYS A 255 6.55 -18.48 -11.57
C LYS A 255 5.02 -18.44 -11.58
N LYS A 256 4.39 -18.55 -10.41
CA LYS A 256 2.92 -18.51 -10.27
C LYS A 256 2.29 -17.16 -10.59
N LEU A 257 2.91 -16.05 -10.19
CA LEU A 257 2.40 -14.71 -10.51
C LEU A 257 2.50 -14.36 -12.00
N LEU A 258 3.45 -14.97 -12.71
CA LEU A 258 3.69 -14.78 -14.14
C LEU A 258 3.00 -15.83 -15.02
N ASP A 259 2.40 -16.85 -14.41
CA ASP A 259 1.55 -17.85 -15.07
C ASP A 259 0.12 -17.31 -15.22
N GLU A 260 -0.44 -17.45 -16.42
CA GLU A 260 -1.78 -16.96 -16.72
C GLU A 260 -2.86 -17.95 -16.25
N GLU A 261 -2.54 -19.25 -16.14
CA GLU A 261 -3.49 -20.29 -15.70
C GLU A 261 -3.81 -20.19 -14.20
N GLU A 262 -2.85 -19.72 -13.38
CA GLU A 262 -3.03 -19.45 -11.94
C GLU A 262 -4.00 -18.28 -11.67
N GLY A 263 -4.33 -17.47 -12.68
CA GLY A 263 -5.40 -16.46 -12.62
C GLY A 263 -5.10 -15.18 -11.82
N TYR A 264 -3.92 -15.05 -11.19
CA TYR A 264 -3.53 -13.87 -10.41
C TYR A 264 -3.65 -12.56 -11.20
N LYS A 265 -3.16 -12.52 -12.44
CA LYS A 265 -3.25 -11.35 -13.33
C LYS A 265 -4.71 -10.99 -13.65
N LYS A 266 -5.56 -11.97 -13.90
CA LYS A 266 -7.00 -11.77 -14.17
C LYS A 266 -7.73 -11.17 -12.95
N ASN A 267 -7.41 -11.63 -11.74
CA ASN A 267 -7.98 -11.10 -10.51
C ASN A 267 -7.50 -9.65 -10.25
N ALA A 268 -6.23 -9.36 -10.51
CA ALA A 268 -5.68 -8.01 -10.39
C ALA A 268 -6.32 -7.04 -11.41
N GLU A 269 -6.48 -7.42 -12.68
CA GLU A 269 -7.22 -6.60 -13.67
C GLU A 269 -8.68 -6.39 -13.26
N PHE A 270 -9.36 -7.41 -12.73
CA PHE A 270 -10.72 -7.25 -12.20
C PHE A 270 -10.77 -6.29 -10.99
N PHE A 271 -9.73 -6.26 -10.16
CA PHE A 271 -9.61 -5.29 -9.07
C PHE A 271 -9.35 -3.86 -9.60
N ARG A 272 -8.47 -3.69 -10.59
CA ARG A 272 -8.27 -2.42 -11.32
C ARG A 272 -9.57 -1.85 -11.87
N LEU A 273 -10.43 -2.67 -12.48
CA LEU A 273 -11.74 -2.21 -12.98
C LEU A 273 -12.63 -1.66 -11.85
N LYS A 274 -12.56 -2.21 -10.63
CA LYS A 274 -13.24 -1.65 -9.45
C LYS A 274 -12.64 -0.32 -9.01
N CYS A 275 -11.31 -0.21 -8.99
CA CYS A 275 -10.61 1.04 -8.68
C CYS A 275 -11.03 2.18 -9.62
N ILE A 276 -11.11 1.90 -10.92
CA ILE A 276 -11.57 2.86 -11.93
C ILE A 276 -13.05 3.21 -11.71
N ALA A 277 -13.92 2.20 -11.55
CA ALA A 277 -15.36 2.40 -11.38
C ALA A 277 -15.74 3.16 -10.10
N GLN A 278 -14.92 3.09 -9.05
CA GLN A 278 -15.15 3.81 -7.79
C GLN A 278 -14.81 5.31 -7.87
N GLY A 279 -14.06 5.75 -8.88
CA GLY A 279 -13.82 7.18 -9.15
C GLY A 279 -12.67 7.83 -8.36
N GLY A 280 -12.07 7.15 -7.37
CA GLY A 280 -10.80 7.54 -6.77
C GLY A 280 -10.74 9.00 -6.29
N ARG A 281 -9.66 9.69 -6.69
CA ARG A 281 -9.43 11.13 -6.43
C ARG A 281 -10.61 12.03 -6.82
N LYS A 282 -11.35 11.71 -7.90
CA LYS A 282 -12.51 12.52 -8.32
C LYS A 282 -13.63 12.40 -7.29
N LEU A 283 -14.01 11.18 -6.91
CA LEU A 283 -15.07 10.98 -5.91
C LEU A 283 -14.69 11.59 -4.55
N ALA A 284 -13.39 11.59 -4.20
CA ALA A 284 -12.90 12.30 -3.02
C ALA A 284 -13.10 13.82 -3.13
N GLY A 285 -12.81 14.41 -4.28
CA GLY A 285 -13.06 15.84 -4.56
C GLY A 285 -14.56 16.18 -4.50
N ASP A 286 -15.39 15.43 -5.22
CA ASP A 286 -16.84 15.59 -5.25
C ASP A 286 -17.45 15.48 -3.83
N ALA A 287 -16.90 14.60 -2.98
CA ALA A 287 -17.29 14.45 -1.57
C ALA A 287 -16.93 15.67 -0.71
N VAL A 288 -15.72 16.24 -0.87
CA VAL A 288 -15.32 17.49 -0.18
C VAL A 288 -16.20 18.66 -0.61
N GLU A 289 -16.44 18.80 -1.92
CA GLU A 289 -17.27 19.88 -2.47
C GLU A 289 -18.72 19.78 -1.99
N LYS A 290 -19.31 18.57 -1.97
CA LYS A 290 -20.65 18.36 -1.39
C LYS A 290 -20.70 18.82 0.07
N VAL A 291 -19.78 18.34 0.92
CA VAL A 291 -19.71 18.70 2.34
C VAL A 291 -19.60 20.20 2.55
N PHE A 292 -18.83 20.89 1.70
CA PHE A 292 -18.66 22.34 1.77
C PHE A 292 -19.91 23.12 1.34
N LEU A 293 -20.63 22.65 0.31
CA LEU A 293 -21.76 23.37 -0.28
C LEU A 293 -23.09 23.16 0.46
N VAL A 294 -23.36 21.95 0.97
CA VAL A 294 -24.68 21.60 1.57
C VAL A 294 -24.63 21.21 3.04
N GLY A 295 -23.45 21.22 3.66
CA GLY A 295 -23.26 20.70 5.02
C GLY A 295 -23.09 19.18 5.05
N PHE A 296 -23.19 18.60 6.25
CA PHE A 296 -22.99 17.17 6.49
C PHE A 296 -23.80 16.62 7.67
N GLU A 297 -24.65 17.45 8.27
CA GLU A 297 -25.48 17.13 9.43
C GLU A 297 -26.47 16.00 9.12
N ASP A 298 -26.94 15.89 7.87
CA ASP A 298 -27.78 14.79 7.37
C ASP A 298 -27.06 13.43 7.31
N LEU A 299 -25.72 13.44 7.22
CA LEU A 299 -24.90 12.23 7.21
C LEU A 299 -24.64 11.68 8.62
N ILE A 300 -24.99 12.43 9.68
CA ILE A 300 -24.76 12.08 11.08
C ILE A 300 -26.09 11.77 11.77
N ASN A 301 -26.27 10.53 12.21
CA ASN A 301 -27.40 10.18 13.06
C ASN A 301 -27.00 10.31 14.55
N GLU A 302 -27.33 11.46 15.16
CA GLU A 302 -27.06 11.73 16.57
C GLU A 302 -27.66 10.70 17.54
N ASP A 303 -28.80 10.10 17.23
CA ASP A 303 -29.42 9.09 18.11
C ASP A 303 -28.72 7.73 18.01
N THR A 304 -28.28 7.35 16.81
CA THR A 304 -27.38 6.20 16.60
C THR A 304 -26.04 6.42 17.32
N MET A 305 -25.50 7.63 17.28
CA MET A 305 -24.27 7.99 17.99
C MET A 305 -24.43 7.98 19.52
N LYS A 306 -25.63 8.26 20.07
CA LYS A 306 -25.95 8.10 21.49
C LYS A 306 -26.11 6.62 21.89
N THR A 307 -26.65 5.76 21.01
CA THR A 307 -26.94 4.35 21.35
C THR A 307 -25.78 3.39 21.09
N HIS A 308 -24.88 3.67 20.14
CA HIS A 308 -23.76 2.78 19.78
C HIS A 308 -22.55 2.82 20.73
N GLU A 309 -22.74 3.27 21.97
CA GLU A 309 -21.74 3.21 23.05
C GLU A 309 -21.35 1.77 23.47
N LYS A 310 -21.81 0.72 22.77
CA LYS A 310 -21.54 -0.69 23.11
C LYS A 310 -21.29 -1.66 21.95
N SER A 311 -21.49 -1.28 20.67
CA SER A 311 -21.46 -2.27 19.58
C SER A 311 -21.12 -1.69 18.19
N SER A 312 -19.82 -1.58 17.91
CA SER A 312 -19.24 -1.64 16.56
C SER A 312 -17.74 -1.94 16.65
N TYR A 313 -17.33 -3.10 16.14
CA TYR A 313 -15.94 -3.57 16.22
C TYR A 313 -15.22 -3.33 14.90
N CYS A 314 -14.04 -2.71 14.94
CA CYS A 314 -13.16 -2.59 13.78
C CYS A 314 -11.71 -2.79 14.20
N LEU A 315 -11.00 -3.75 13.58
CA LEU A 315 -9.63 -4.15 13.93
C LEU A 315 -8.57 -3.05 13.73
N SER A 316 -8.94 -1.92 13.12
CA SER A 316 -8.05 -0.79 12.82
C SER A 316 -7.76 0.11 14.02
N THR A 317 -8.40 -0.04 15.18
CA THR A 317 -8.16 0.83 16.35
C THR A 317 -6.84 0.49 17.08
N LEU A 318 -6.42 -0.78 17.05
CA LEU A 318 -5.12 -1.25 17.59
C LEU A 318 -3.91 -0.50 16.98
N PHE A 319 -4.11 0.02 15.78
CA PHE A 319 -3.12 0.52 14.85
C PHE A 319 -2.59 1.92 15.21
N ILE A 320 -3.48 2.82 15.65
CA ILE A 320 -3.11 4.18 16.06
C ILE A 320 -2.29 4.11 17.36
N LEU A 321 -2.63 3.19 18.26
CA LEU A 321 -1.88 2.93 19.48
C LEU A 321 -0.49 2.33 19.18
N LEU A 322 -0.39 1.38 18.24
CA LEU A 322 0.90 0.84 17.80
C LEU A 322 1.80 1.89 17.13
N LEU A 323 1.26 2.78 16.30
CA LEU A 323 2.02 3.90 15.71
C LEU A 323 2.60 4.83 16.78
N ILE A 324 1.83 5.14 17.82
CA ILE A 324 2.30 5.94 18.97
C ILE A 324 3.41 5.20 19.72
N VAL A 325 3.28 3.90 19.97
CA VAL A 325 4.29 3.10 20.68
C VAL A 325 5.57 2.92 19.86
N ILE A 326 5.49 2.67 18.55
CA ILE A 326 6.66 2.49 17.68
C ILE A 326 7.44 3.81 17.54
N VAL A 327 6.75 4.94 17.35
CA VAL A 327 7.40 6.26 17.28
C VAL A 327 8.04 6.65 18.62
N ILE A 328 7.44 6.27 19.76
CA ILE A 328 8.07 6.48 21.08
C ILE A 328 9.27 5.55 21.28
N GLY A 329 9.21 4.29 20.84
CA GLY A 329 10.32 3.34 20.95
C GLY A 329 11.55 3.74 20.14
N ALA A 330 11.34 4.24 18.91
CA ALA A 330 12.41 4.70 18.01
C ALA A 330 13.02 6.07 18.40
N LEU A 331 12.51 6.72 19.45
CA LEU A 331 13.05 7.99 20.00
C LEU A 331 13.72 7.79 21.38
N VAL A 332 13.86 6.54 21.84
CA VAL A 332 14.42 6.17 23.15
C VAL A 332 15.57 5.14 23.02
N GLN A 333 16.10 4.98 21.79
CA GLN A 333 17.37 4.31 21.47
C GLN A 333 18.22 5.23 20.60
#